data_AF-A0AAD5C7E8-F1
#
_entry.id   AF-A0AAD5C7E8-F1
#
_cell.length_a   1.000
_cell.length_b   1.000
_cell.length_c   1.000
_cell.angle_alpha   90.00
_cell.angle_beta   90.00
_cell.angle_gamma   90.00
#
_symmetry.space_group_name_H-M   'P 1'
#
loop_
_entity.id
_entity.type
_entity.pdbx_description
1 polymer ?
#
loop_
_entity_poly.entity_id
_entity_poly.type
_entity_poly.pdbx_seq_one_letter_code
_entity_poly.pdbx_strand_id
1 'polypeptide(L)'
;MSTEDEKLLKEAKKLPWEDRLLHKNWKVRNDANIDLASLFDSITDPKDPRIRELGHFFKKTVADSNAPVQDKALDALIAYLKAADADAGRYAKEVCDAIVAKCLTGRPKTVEKAQIVFMLWVELEAVDVFLVCFVICVEILELHILNLKFRLFG
;
A
#
# COMPACT_ATOMS: atom_id res chain seq x y z
N MET A 1 -17.63 -1.53 -18.28
CA MET A 1 -18.18 -1.78 -16.93
C MET A 1 -19.67 -2.00 -17.09
N SER A 2 -20.30 -2.90 -16.32
CA SER A 2 -21.75 -3.10 -16.46
C SER A 2 -22.50 -1.96 -15.76
N THR A 3 -23.73 -1.67 -16.20
CA THR A 3 -24.60 -0.67 -15.53
C THR A 3 -24.83 -1.00 -14.06
N GLU A 4 -24.83 -2.28 -13.70
CA GLU A 4 -24.95 -2.74 -12.31
C GLU A 4 -23.69 -2.43 -11.48
N ASP A 5 -22.50 -2.58 -12.07
CA ASP A 5 -21.25 -2.19 -11.41
C ASP A 5 -21.20 -0.68 -11.14
N GLU A 6 -21.64 0.14 -12.09
CA GLU A 6 -21.69 1.60 -11.94
C GLU A 6 -22.62 2.03 -10.80
N LYS A 7 -23.81 1.40 -10.73
CA LYS A 7 -24.77 1.64 -9.64
C LYS A 7 -24.19 1.23 -8.29
N LEU A 8 -23.54 0.06 -8.21
CA LEU A 8 -22.90 -0.42 -7.00
C LEU A 8 -21.81 0.54 -6.51
N LEU A 9 -20.92 0.99 -7.41
CA LEU A 9 -19.85 1.93 -7.05
C LEU A 9 -20.43 3.25 -6.55
N LYS A 10 -21.47 3.78 -7.20
CA LYS A 10 -22.13 5.03 -6.78
C LYS A 10 -22.75 4.93 -5.38
N GLU A 11 -23.41 3.82 -5.06
CA GLU A 11 -23.98 3.61 -3.72
C GLU A 11 -22.88 3.40 -2.67
N ALA A 12 -21.82 2.68 -3.02
CA ALA A 12 -20.70 2.45 -2.11
C ALA A 12 -19.97 3.74 -1.69
N LYS A 13 -19.98 4.79 -2.51
CA LYS A 13 -19.39 6.10 -2.14
C LYS A 13 -20.07 6.78 -0.95
N LYS A 14 -21.28 6.35 -0.57
CA LYS A 14 -22.00 6.86 0.61
C LYS A 14 -21.59 6.17 1.90
N LEU A 15 -20.87 5.04 1.81
CA LEU A 15 -20.42 4.27 2.96
C LEU A 15 -19.17 4.91 3.59
N PRO A 16 -18.93 4.70 4.89
CA PRO A 16 -17.67 5.11 5.53
C PRO A 16 -16.46 4.38 4.95
N TRP A 17 -15.26 4.92 5.18
CA TRP A 17 -14.03 4.38 4.61
C TRP A 17 -13.79 2.90 4.91
N GLU A 18 -14.04 2.46 6.15
CA GLU A 18 -13.85 1.06 6.54
C GLU A 18 -14.72 0.11 5.70
N ASP A 19 -16.00 0.44 5.55
CA ASP A 19 -16.95 -0.37 4.78
C ASP A 19 -16.60 -0.43 3.29
N ARG A 20 -16.02 0.65 2.75
CA ARG A 20 -15.57 0.71 1.35
C ARG A 20 -14.27 -0.08 1.14
N LEU A 21 -13.27 0.13 2.01
CA LEU A 21 -11.94 -0.47 1.91
C LEU A 21 -11.96 -1.98 2.24
N LEU A 22 -12.93 -2.45 3.03
CA LEU A 22 -13.11 -3.86 3.39
C LEU A 22 -14.33 -4.50 2.72
N HIS A 23 -14.90 -3.84 1.71
CA HIS A 23 -16.10 -4.31 1.04
C HIS A 23 -15.90 -5.69 0.37
N LYS A 24 -16.93 -6.55 0.40
CA LYS A 24 -16.89 -7.89 -0.23
C LYS A 24 -16.58 -7.86 -1.73
N ASN A 25 -17.03 -6.81 -2.43
CA ASN A 25 -16.75 -6.63 -3.86
C ASN A 25 -15.43 -5.89 -4.07
N TRP A 26 -14.48 -6.53 -4.75
CA TRP A 26 -13.14 -5.99 -5.02
C TRP A 26 -13.17 -4.68 -5.83
N LYS A 27 -14.17 -4.47 -6.69
CA LYS A 27 -14.28 -3.21 -7.46
C LYS A 27 -14.55 -2.01 -6.55
N VAL A 28 -15.33 -2.21 -5.49
CA VAL A 28 -15.58 -1.17 -4.47
C VAL A 28 -14.30 -0.87 -3.71
N ARG A 29 -13.55 -1.90 -3.30
CA ARG A 29 -12.25 -1.70 -2.63
C ARG A 29 -11.23 -1.00 -3.54
N ASN A 30 -11.21 -1.36 -4.82
CA ASN A 30 -10.35 -0.72 -5.82
C ASN A 30 -10.69 0.77 -5.97
N ASP A 31 -11.97 1.10 -6.16
CA ASP A 31 -12.47 2.48 -6.24
C ASP A 31 -12.19 3.27 -4.96
N ALA A 32 -12.36 2.65 -3.79
CA ALA A 32 -12.03 3.26 -2.51
C ALA A 32 -10.55 3.64 -2.40
N ASN A 33 -9.62 2.78 -2.85
CA ASN A 33 -8.19 3.13 -2.84
C ASN A 33 -7.86 4.24 -3.86
N ILE A 34 -8.56 4.32 -4.99
CA ILE A 34 -8.41 5.43 -5.94
C ILE A 34 -8.87 6.75 -5.30
N ASP A 35 -10.06 6.77 -4.69
CA ASP A 35 -10.57 7.96 -4.00
C ASP A 35 -9.67 8.34 -2.81
N LEU A 36 -9.08 7.36 -2.12
CA LEU A 36 -8.15 7.59 -1.02
C LEU A 36 -6.83 8.22 -1.48
N ALA A 37 -6.29 7.79 -2.63
CA ALA A 37 -5.13 8.43 -3.24
C ALA A 37 -5.42 9.90 -3.60
N SER A 38 -6.56 10.16 -4.27
CA SER A 38 -7.00 11.53 -4.57
C SER A 38 -7.24 12.38 -3.34
N LEU A 39 -7.73 11.80 -2.25
CA LEU A 39 -7.88 12.50 -0.97
C LEU A 39 -6.52 12.99 -0.47
N PHE A 40 -5.52 12.12 -0.39
CA PHE A 40 -4.18 12.49 0.13
C PHE A 40 -3.43 13.45 -0.80
N ASP A 41 -3.55 13.29 -2.13
CA ASP A 41 -2.98 14.24 -3.09
C ASP A 41 -3.56 15.67 -2.93
N SER A 42 -4.78 15.79 -2.39
CA SER A 42 -5.42 17.09 -2.11
C SER A 42 -5.00 17.72 -0.77
N ILE A 43 -4.29 16.98 0.09
CA ILE A 43 -3.87 17.49 1.40
C ILE A 43 -2.55 18.24 1.23
N THR A 44 -2.54 19.51 1.66
CA THR A 44 -1.34 20.36 1.64
C THR A 44 -0.75 20.61 3.02
N ASP A 45 -1.51 20.33 4.09
CA ASP A 45 -1.07 20.46 5.47
C ASP A 45 -0.79 19.08 6.07
N PRO A 46 0.46 18.76 6.45
CA PRO A 46 0.80 17.47 7.05
C PRO A 46 0.17 17.24 8.43
N LYS A 47 -0.41 18.27 9.06
CA LYS A 47 -1.16 18.15 10.31
C LYS A 47 -2.66 17.89 10.11
N ASP A 48 -3.13 17.73 8.87
CA ASP A 48 -4.53 17.43 8.57
C ASP A 48 -5.01 16.17 9.32
N PRO A 49 -6.11 16.24 10.09
CA PRO A 49 -6.57 15.14 10.92
C PRO A 49 -6.89 13.86 10.12
N ARG A 50 -7.26 13.99 8.84
CA ARG A 50 -7.58 12.86 7.96
C ARG A 50 -6.39 11.93 7.75
N ILE A 51 -5.15 12.45 7.80
CA ILE A 51 -3.93 11.64 7.73
C ILE A 51 -3.89 10.67 8.92
N ARG A 52 -4.14 11.16 10.13
CA ARG A 52 -4.12 10.30 11.33
C ARG A 52 -5.25 9.29 11.34
N GLU A 53 -6.45 9.72 10.95
CA GLU A 53 -7.65 8.89 10.95
C GLU A 53 -7.55 7.69 10.00
N LEU A 54 -6.84 7.83 8.88
CA LEU A 54 -6.87 6.85 7.79
C LEU A 54 -5.61 5.97 7.69
N GLY A 55 -4.51 6.34 8.35
CA GLY A 55 -3.24 5.59 8.25
C GLY A 55 -3.33 4.11 8.65
N HIS A 56 -4.16 3.78 9.64
CA HIS A 56 -4.32 2.41 10.15
C HIS A 56 -4.93 1.43 9.14
N PHE A 57 -5.59 1.90 8.08
CA PHE A 57 -6.18 1.01 7.07
C PHE A 57 -5.11 0.32 6.20
N PHE A 58 -3.94 0.93 6.04
CA PHE A 58 -2.95 0.49 5.05
C PHE A 58 -2.44 -0.92 5.26
N LYS A 59 -2.32 -1.39 6.50
CA LYS A 59 -1.94 -2.78 6.81
C LYS A 59 -2.85 -3.78 6.08
N LYS A 60 -4.17 -3.54 6.12
CA LYS A 60 -5.15 -4.44 5.49
C LYS A 60 -5.24 -4.23 3.98
N THR A 61 -5.17 -2.99 3.50
CA THR A 61 -5.37 -2.69 2.07
C THR A 61 -4.20 -3.12 1.20
N VAL A 62 -2.94 -2.96 1.64
CA VAL A 62 -1.77 -3.44 0.88
C VAL A 62 -1.65 -4.96 0.87
N ALA A 63 -2.31 -5.63 1.82
CA ALA A 63 -2.38 -7.08 1.91
C ALA A 63 -3.54 -7.70 1.11
N ASP A 64 -4.28 -6.91 0.31
CA ASP A 64 -5.42 -7.41 -0.46
C ASP A 64 -5.00 -8.54 -1.42
N SER A 65 -5.78 -9.60 -1.45
CA SER A 65 -5.58 -10.75 -2.35
C SER A 65 -5.79 -10.43 -3.84
N ASN A 66 -6.49 -9.35 -4.17
CA ASN A 66 -6.81 -8.95 -5.53
C ASN A 66 -5.75 -7.98 -6.06
N ALA A 67 -4.98 -8.39 -7.07
CA ALA A 67 -3.85 -7.62 -7.60
C ALA A 67 -4.19 -6.18 -8.04
N PRO A 68 -5.30 -5.91 -8.77
CA PRO A 68 -5.74 -4.53 -9.04
C PRO A 68 -5.96 -3.68 -7.78
N VAL A 69 -6.62 -4.23 -6.75
CA VAL A 69 -6.86 -3.52 -5.49
C VAL A 69 -5.54 -3.23 -4.77
N GLN A 70 -4.66 -4.23 -4.67
CA GLN A 70 -3.35 -4.08 -4.05
C GLN A 70 -2.50 -2.99 -4.74
N ASP A 71 -2.51 -2.97 -6.08
CA ASP A 71 -1.80 -1.95 -6.87
C ASP A 71 -2.31 -0.52 -6.55
N LYS A 72 -3.62 -0.36 -6.36
CA LYS A 72 -4.23 0.91 -5.96
C LYS A 72 -4.04 1.25 -4.49
N ALA A 73 -3.97 0.26 -3.60
CA ALA A 73 -3.63 0.49 -2.21
C ALA A 73 -2.20 1.03 -2.05
N LEU A 74 -1.26 0.55 -2.87
CA LEU A 74 0.10 1.11 -2.91
C LEU A 74 0.13 2.54 -3.46
N ASP A 75 -0.66 2.85 -4.51
CA ASP A 75 -0.79 4.24 -5.00
C ASP A 75 -1.30 5.17 -3.88
N ALA A 76 -2.33 4.74 -3.14
CA ALA A 76 -2.88 5.49 -2.02
C ALA A 76 -1.88 5.66 -0.86
N LEU A 77 -1.08 4.63 -0.57
CA LEU A 77 -0.04 4.70 0.46
C LEU A 77 1.08 5.67 0.07
N ILE A 78 1.48 5.69 -1.20
CA ILE A 78 2.46 6.66 -1.70
C ILE A 78 1.93 8.08 -1.52
N ALA A 79 0.66 8.34 -1.89
CA ALA A 79 0.04 9.65 -1.70
C ALA A 79 -0.05 10.03 -0.22
N TYR A 80 -0.44 9.08 0.65
CA TYR A 80 -0.45 9.25 2.09
C TYR A 80 0.90 9.69 2.66
N LEU A 81 1.98 8.99 2.31
CA LEU A 81 3.31 9.29 2.84
C LEU A 81 3.88 10.60 2.34
N LYS A 82 3.51 11.03 1.12
CA LYS A 82 3.87 12.36 0.61
C LYS A 82 3.16 13.49 1.35
N ALA A 83 1.95 13.25 1.83
CA ALA A 83 1.17 14.23 2.58
C ALA A 83 1.50 14.23 4.08
N ALA A 84 1.97 13.11 4.64
CA ALA A 84 2.20 12.94 6.06
C ALA A 84 3.56 13.50 6.54
N ASP A 85 3.66 13.71 7.85
CA ASP A 85 4.95 13.93 8.54
C ASP A 85 5.43 12.63 9.22
N ALA A 86 6.51 12.76 10.01
CA ALA A 86 7.11 11.64 10.75
C ALA A 86 6.12 10.89 11.68
N ASP A 87 4.98 11.47 12.05
CA ASP A 87 3.96 10.81 12.88
C ASP A 87 3.38 9.56 12.19
N ALA A 88 3.43 9.48 10.85
CA ALA A 88 3.04 8.30 10.09
C ALA A 88 3.89 7.07 10.46
N GLY A 89 5.12 7.26 10.96
CA GLY A 89 6.05 6.18 11.32
C GLY A 89 5.47 5.16 12.29
N ARG A 90 4.44 5.52 13.07
CA ARG A 90 3.70 4.59 13.94
C ARG A 90 3.08 3.39 13.22
N TYR A 91 2.74 3.53 11.94
CA TYR A 91 2.16 2.47 11.12
C TYR A 91 3.21 1.72 10.29
N ALA A 92 4.44 2.25 10.19
CA ALA A 92 5.47 1.77 9.29
C ALA A 92 5.74 0.27 9.47
N LYS A 93 5.90 -0.20 10.72
CA LYS A 93 6.24 -1.61 10.97
C LYS A 93 5.21 -2.57 10.38
N GLU A 94 3.94 -2.41 10.74
CA GLU A 94 2.90 -3.34 10.32
C GLU A 94 2.58 -3.26 8.83
N VAL A 95 2.74 -2.08 8.22
CA VAL A 95 2.56 -1.88 6.78
C VAL A 95 3.73 -2.49 6.01
N CYS A 96 4.97 -2.30 6.46
CA CYS A 96 6.14 -2.89 5.83
C CYS A 96 6.12 -4.43 5.93
N ASP A 97 5.75 -5.00 7.09
CA ASP A 97 5.57 -6.44 7.26
C ASP A 97 4.57 -7.00 6.22
N ALA A 98 3.46 -6.29 5.99
CA ALA A 98 2.46 -6.67 5.00
C ALA A 98 2.99 -6.57 3.56
N ILE A 99 3.73 -5.51 3.23
CA ILE A 99 4.35 -5.32 1.90
C ILE A 99 5.37 -6.41 1.60
N VAL A 100 6.24 -6.74 2.55
CA VAL A 100 7.23 -7.83 2.41
C VAL A 100 6.52 -9.14 2.12
N ALA A 101 5.45 -9.44 2.86
CA ALA A 101 4.71 -10.69 2.70
C ALA A 101 3.89 -10.79 1.40
N LYS A 102 3.44 -9.66 0.83
CA LYS A 102 2.41 -9.66 -0.23
C LYS A 102 2.75 -8.94 -1.52
N CYS A 103 3.72 -8.03 -1.53
CA CYS A 103 3.99 -7.14 -2.66
C CYS A 103 5.32 -7.43 -3.36
N LEU A 104 6.33 -7.93 -2.64
CA LEU A 104 7.69 -8.11 -3.17
C LEU A 104 7.87 -9.27 -4.14
N THR A 105 6.95 -10.23 -4.14
CA THR A 105 6.90 -11.31 -5.13
C THR A 105 5.81 -11.07 -6.19
N GLY A 106 5.29 -9.84 -6.25
CA GLY A 106 4.21 -9.44 -7.15
C GLY A 106 4.69 -9.13 -8.57
N ARG A 107 3.86 -8.38 -9.31
CA ARG A 107 4.23 -7.88 -10.65
C ARG A 107 5.34 -6.83 -10.53
N PRO A 108 6.21 -6.64 -11.54
CA PRO A 108 7.30 -5.67 -11.48
C PRO A 108 6.87 -4.26 -11.02
N LYS A 109 5.75 -3.74 -11.57
CA LYS A 109 5.20 -2.44 -11.18
C LYS A 109 4.75 -2.36 -9.71
N THR A 110 4.26 -3.48 -9.15
CA THR A 110 3.87 -3.57 -7.74
C THR A 110 5.11 -3.53 -6.85
N VAL A 111 6.19 -4.20 -7.26
CA VAL A 111 7.49 -4.18 -6.56
C VAL A 111 8.10 -2.78 -6.61
N GLU A 112 8.09 -2.12 -7.76
CA GLU A 112 8.56 -0.74 -7.91
C GLU A 112 7.82 0.22 -6.95
N LYS A 113 6.49 0.11 -6.86
CA LYS A 113 5.70 0.90 -5.90
C LYS A 113 6.03 0.58 -4.45
N ALA A 114 6.22 -0.70 -4.10
CA ALA A 114 6.65 -1.10 -2.77
C ALA A 114 8.02 -0.50 -2.40
N GLN A 115 8.95 -0.46 -3.36
CA GLN A 115 10.25 0.19 -3.18
C GLN A 115 10.09 1.70 -2.95
N ILE A 116 9.24 2.39 -3.72
CA ILE A 116 8.93 3.81 -3.49
C ILE A 116 8.38 4.03 -2.09
N VAL A 117 7.45 3.20 -1.63
CA VAL A 117 6.91 3.28 -0.26
C VAL A 117 8.02 3.17 0.78
N PHE A 118 8.95 2.23 0.61
CA PHE A 118 10.07 2.10 1.55
C PHE A 118 10.99 3.33 1.55
N MET A 119 11.25 3.93 0.39
CA MET A 119 12.04 5.16 0.31
C MET A 119 11.34 6.34 1.00
N LEU A 120 10.02 6.47 0.85
CA LEU A 120 9.24 7.52 1.51
C LEU A 120 9.25 7.36 3.04
N TRP A 121 9.22 6.12 3.55
CA TRP A 121 9.38 5.89 4.99
C TRP A 121 10.74 6.38 5.53
N VAL A 122 11.81 6.24 4.74
CA VAL A 122 13.14 6.77 5.10
C VAL A 122 13.13 8.30 5.13
N GLU A 123 12.48 8.95 4.15
CA GLU A 123 12.35 10.41 4.10
C GLU A 123 11.61 10.99 5.32
N LEU A 124 10.65 10.24 5.87
CA LEU A 124 9.92 10.60 7.10
C LEU A 124 10.66 10.25 8.40
N GLU A 125 11.97 9.99 8.32
CA GLU A 125 12.83 9.62 9.46
C GLU A 125 12.41 8.32 10.18
N ALA A 126 11.61 7.46 9.56
CA ALA A 126 11.28 6.13 10.08
C ALA A 126 12.41 5.09 9.82
N VAL A 127 13.66 5.53 9.97
CA VAL A 127 14.87 4.82 9.53
C VAL A 127 15.09 3.51 10.28
N ASP A 128 14.80 3.46 11.58
CA ASP A 128 14.96 2.25 12.39
C ASP A 128 14.04 1.11 11.94
N VAL A 129 12.83 1.43 11.45
CA VAL A 129 11.89 0.46 10.90
C VAL A 129 12.32 0.02 9.50
N PHE A 130 12.84 0.95 8.69
CA PHE A 130 13.35 0.64 7.35
C PHE A 130 14.56 -0.29 7.39
N LEU A 131 15.50 -0.11 8.32
CA LEU A 131 16.71 -0.95 8.39
C LEU A 131 16.36 -2.44 8.61
N VAL A 132 15.33 -2.74 9.42
CA VAL A 132 14.87 -4.12 9.63
C VAL A 132 14.28 -4.71 8.34
N CYS A 133 13.46 -3.94 7.62
CA CYS A 133 12.89 -4.40 6.35
C CYS A 133 13.92 -4.47 5.22
N PHE A 134 14.92 -3.59 5.20
CA PHE A 134 15.99 -3.61 4.20
C PHE A 134 16.84 -4.86 4.31
N VAL A 135 17.20 -5.29 5.54
CA VAL A 135 17.89 -6.57 5.76
C VAL A 135 17.07 -7.74 5.20
N ILE A 136 15.76 -7.76 5.47
CA ILE A 136 14.86 -8.80 4.95
C ILE A 136 14.76 -8.74 3.42
N CYS A 137 14.71 -7.54 2.81
CA CYS A 137 14.69 -7.37 1.36
C CYS A 137 16.00 -7.84 0.69
N VAL A 138 17.16 -7.59 1.32
CA VAL A 138 18.46 -8.08 0.84
C VAL A 138 18.51 -9.61 0.91
N GLU A 139 18.05 -10.23 1.99
CA GLU A 139 17.95 -11.69 2.11
C GLU A 139 17.00 -12.29 1.07
N ILE A 140 15.84 -11.67 0.82
CA ILE A 140 14.90 -12.13 -0.22
C ILE A 140 15.52 -12.00 -1.63
N LEU A 141 16.27 -10.93 -1.90
CA LEU A 141 16.96 -10.74 -3.18
C LEU A 141 18.07 -11.78 -3.36
N GLU A 142 18.85 -12.07 -2.32
CA GLU A 142 19.85 -13.14 -2.34
C GLU A 142 19.20 -14.52 -2.57
N LEU A 143 18.09 -14.83 -1.89
CA LEU A 143 17.33 -16.07 -2.08
C LEU A 143 16.75 -16.19 -3.49
N HIS A 144 16.27 -15.09 -4.08
CA HIS A 144 15.79 -15.09 -5.46
C HIS A 144 16.93 -15.32 -6.46
N ILE A 145 18.09 -14.67 -6.26
CA ILE A 145 19.28 -14.87 -7.09
C ILE A 145 19.81 -16.30 -6.96
N LEU A 146 19.81 -16.87 -5.75
CA LEU A 146 20.18 -18.27 -5.51
C LEU A 146 19.22 -19.24 -6.19
N ASN A 147 17.91 -19.04 -6.09
CA ASN A 147 16.91 -19.88 -6.77
C ASN A 147 17.02 -19.78 -8.30
N LEU A 148 17.30 -18.59 -8.84
CA LEU A 148 17.50 -18.41 -10.28
C LEU A 148 18.78 -19.13 -10.75
N LYS A 149 19.86 -19.05 -9.97
CA LYS A 149 21.10 -19.80 -10.23
C LYS A 149 20.87 -21.32 -10.15
N PHE A 150 20.15 -21.81 -9.15
CA PHE A 150 19.84 -23.24 -9.02
C PHE A 150 19.01 -23.77 -10.20
N ARG A 151 18.12 -22.94 -10.76
CA ARG A 151 17.28 -23.31 -11.90
C ARG A 151 17.98 -23.22 -13.26
N LEU A 152 19.02 -22.40 -13.37
CA LEU A 152 19.81 -22.23 -14.61
C LEU A 152 21.02 -23.16 -14.68
N PHE A 153 21.52 -23.62 -13.53
CA PHE A 153 22.75 -24.41 -13.41
C PHE A 153 22.54 -25.76 -12.69
N GLY A 154 21.30 -26.18 -12.48
CA GLY A 154 20.91 -27.46 -11.87
C GLY A 154 20.05 -28.31 -12.77
#